data_AF-A7RVE4-F1
#
_entry.id   AF-A7RVE4-F1
#
_cell.length_a   1.000
_cell.length_b   1.000
_cell.length_c   1.000
_cell.angle_alpha   90.00
_cell.angle_beta   90.00
_cell.angle_gamma   90.00
#
_symmetry.space_group_name_H-M   'P 1'
#
loop_
_entity.id
_entity.type
_entity.pdbx_description
1 polymer ?
#
loop_
_entity_poly.entity_id
_entity_poly.type
_entity_poly.pdbx_seq_one_letter_code
_entity_poly.pdbx_strand_id
1 'polypeptide(L)'
;DIVVSVVRKLGGFYIADKAGANTTHVIAGSPRRTLNVLRAIAQGCWLVSPEWVMKSLEAGYWVDEEPYELADDFPAAQLSRLERVSSGPCFRQELFKEMEPIFVAEDTSPPRDELIHLITLCGG
;
A
#
# COMPACT_ATOMS: atom_id res chain seq x y z
N ASP A 1 -8.92 -19.10 -0.20
CA ASP A 1 -7.92 -18.18 -0.77
C ASP A 1 -6.52 -18.68 -0.40
N ILE A 2 -5.62 -18.73 -1.37
CA ILE A 2 -4.24 -19.19 -1.16
C ILE A 2 -3.48 -18.26 -0.21
N VAL A 3 -3.68 -16.94 -0.30
CA VAL A 3 -3.00 -15.95 0.53
C VAL A 3 -3.34 -16.15 2.00
N VAL A 4 -4.63 -16.33 2.31
CA VAL A 4 -5.10 -16.60 3.69
C VAL A 4 -4.46 -17.87 4.25
N SER A 5 -4.29 -18.89 3.42
CA SER A 5 -3.71 -20.17 3.85
C SER A 5 -2.22 -20.04 4.14
N VAL A 6 -1.49 -19.28 3.32
CA VAL A 6 -0.06 -19.01 3.50
C VAL A 6 0.18 -18.14 4.73
N VAL A 7 -0.59 -17.07 4.93
CA VAL A 7 -0.48 -16.21 6.12
C VAL A 7 -0.71 -17.02 7.40
N ARG A 8 -1.68 -17.94 7.42
CA ARG A 8 -1.91 -18.83 8.57
C ARG A 8 -0.75 -19.81 8.81
N LYS A 9 -0.12 -20.30 7.74
CA LYS A 9 0.97 -21.27 7.83
C LYS A 9 2.29 -20.63 8.27
N LEU A 10 2.65 -19.48 7.69
CA LEU A 10 3.91 -18.78 7.96
C LEU A 10 3.83 -17.84 9.17
N GLY A 11 2.63 -17.39 9.55
CA GLY A 11 2.42 -16.45 10.65
C GLY A 11 2.93 -15.04 10.34
N GLY A 12 3.08 -14.21 11.37
CA GLY A 12 3.67 -12.86 11.27
C GLY A 12 2.73 -11.77 10.75
N PHE A 13 1.66 -12.13 10.02
CA PHE A 13 0.70 -11.16 9.47
C PHE A 13 -0.74 -11.47 9.88
N TYR A 14 -1.56 -10.42 9.91
CA TYR A 14 -3.01 -10.50 9.90
C TYR A 14 -3.52 -9.89 8.58
N ILE A 15 -4.65 -10.38 8.09
CA ILE A 15 -5.26 -9.89 6.86
C ILE A 15 -6.37 -8.90 7.24
N ALA A 16 -6.42 -7.78 6.53
CA ALA A 16 -7.47 -6.78 6.64
C ALA A 16 -8.06 -6.48 5.26
N ASP A 17 -9.35 -6.16 5.21
CA ASP A 17 -10.06 -5.86 3.96
C ASP A 17 -9.63 -4.52 3.35
N LYS A 18 -9.29 -3.56 4.22
CA LYS A 18 -8.91 -2.19 3.87
C LYS A 18 -7.50 -1.89 4.38
N ALA A 19 -6.67 -1.32 3.53
CA ALA A 19 -5.37 -0.79 3.94
C ALA A 19 -5.57 0.37 4.93
N GLY A 20 -4.90 0.33 6.08
CA GLY A 20 -5.02 1.31 7.16
C GLY A 20 -3.68 1.56 7.84
N ALA A 21 -3.68 2.28 8.96
CA ALA A 21 -2.44 2.78 9.60
C ALA A 21 -1.40 1.69 9.94
N ASN A 22 -1.85 0.46 10.21
CA ASN A 22 -0.98 -0.66 10.58
C ASN A 22 -0.66 -1.59 9.40
N THR A 23 -1.12 -1.26 8.18
CA THR A 23 -0.83 -2.03 6.98
C THR A 23 0.62 -1.81 6.58
N THR A 24 1.35 -2.91 6.38
CA THR A 24 2.74 -2.88 5.90
C THR A 24 2.88 -3.40 4.48
N HIS A 25 1.96 -4.28 4.06
CA HIS A 25 1.97 -4.92 2.75
C HIS A 25 0.58 -4.87 2.12
N VAL A 26 0.54 -4.56 0.84
CA VAL A 26 -0.63 -4.72 -0.02
C VAL A 26 -0.24 -5.60 -1.20
N ILE A 27 -1.03 -6.66 -1.41
CA ILE A 27 -0.84 -7.58 -2.53
C ILE A 27 -1.80 -7.18 -3.65
N ALA A 28 -1.28 -6.89 -4.84
CA ALA A 28 -2.10 -6.56 -6.00
C ALA A 28 -1.92 -7.61 -7.10
N GLY A 29 -2.99 -8.35 -7.41
CA GLY A 29 -2.97 -9.40 -8.44
C GLY A 29 -3.03 -8.90 -9.89
N SER A 30 -3.11 -7.58 -10.10
CA SER A 30 -3.16 -6.95 -11.42
C SER A 30 -2.82 -5.46 -11.27
N PRO A 31 -2.34 -4.78 -12.32
CA PRO A 31 -1.96 -3.36 -12.29
C PRO A 31 -3.17 -2.42 -12.30
N ARG A 32 -4.07 -2.57 -11.33
CA ARG A 32 -5.27 -1.73 -11.16
C ARG A 32 -5.08 -0.77 -10.00
N ARG A 33 -5.36 0.52 -10.24
CA ARG A 33 -5.33 1.60 -9.23
C ARG A 33 -6.56 1.57 -8.32
N THR A 34 -6.67 0.51 -7.52
CA THR A 34 -7.73 0.40 -6.50
C THR A 34 -7.44 1.32 -5.31
N LEU A 35 -8.44 1.56 -4.45
CA LEU A 35 -8.24 2.35 -3.23
C LEU A 35 -7.14 1.77 -2.33
N ASN A 36 -7.03 0.44 -2.19
CA ASN A 36 -5.97 -0.16 -1.40
C ASN A 36 -4.57 0.04 -2.02
N VAL A 37 -4.46 0.09 -3.35
CA VAL A 37 -3.20 0.43 -4.04
C VAL A 37 -2.82 1.88 -3.77
N LEU A 38 -3.76 2.82 -3.91
CA LEU A 38 -3.50 4.23 -3.64
C LEU A 38 -3.12 4.47 -2.17
N ARG A 39 -3.78 3.78 -1.23
CA ARG A 39 -3.44 3.84 0.20
C ARG A 39 -2.07 3.25 0.49
N ALA A 40 -1.70 2.13 -0.15
CA ALA A 40 -0.38 1.54 -0.01
C ALA A 40 0.71 2.54 -0.41
N ILE A 41 0.53 3.21 -1.55
CA ILE A 41 1.43 4.25 -2.03
C ILE A 41 1.46 5.41 -1.02
N ALA A 42 0.31 5.96 -0.63
CA ALA A 42 0.25 7.09 0.30
C ALA A 42 0.88 6.80 1.69
N GLN A 43 0.89 5.54 2.11
CA GLN A 43 1.44 5.10 3.40
C GLN A 43 2.87 4.57 3.30
N GLY A 44 3.46 4.52 2.11
CA GLY A 44 4.78 3.93 1.87
C GLY A 44 4.85 2.44 2.23
N CYS A 45 3.76 1.70 2.04
CA CYS A 45 3.71 0.26 2.24
C CYS A 45 4.45 -0.46 1.10
N TRP A 46 4.85 -1.72 1.36
CA TRP A 46 5.19 -2.63 0.28
C TRP A 46 3.95 -2.90 -0.59
N LEU A 47 4.08 -2.62 -1.89
CA LEU A 47 3.07 -2.98 -2.89
C LEU A 47 3.65 -4.07 -3.78
N VAL A 48 3.24 -5.31 -3.55
CA VAL A 48 3.88 -6.49 -4.14
C VAL A 48 2.90 -7.34 -4.95
N SER A 49 3.45 -8.14 -5.86
CA SER A 49 2.68 -9.13 -6.62
C SER A 49 2.33 -10.35 -5.74
N PRO A 50 1.33 -11.19 -6.14
CA PRO A 50 1.04 -12.44 -5.44
C PRO A 50 2.19 -13.44 -5.46
N GLU A 51 3.18 -13.28 -6.36
CA GLU A 51 4.33 -14.16 -6.45
C GLU A 51 5.17 -14.14 -5.17
N TRP A 52 5.24 -12.99 -4.48
CA TRP A 52 5.91 -12.88 -3.17
C TRP A 52 5.36 -13.90 -2.16
N VAL A 53 4.03 -14.07 -2.11
CA VAL A 53 3.36 -15.03 -1.22
C VAL A 53 3.68 -16.47 -1.63
N MET A 54 3.71 -16.74 -2.94
CA MET A 54 4.01 -18.07 -3.46
C MET A 54 5.46 -18.46 -3.18
N LYS A 55 6.40 -17.55 -3.41
CA LYS A 55 7.83 -17.76 -3.16
C LYS A 55 8.14 -17.86 -1.67
N SER A 56 7.42 -17.10 -0.84
CA SER A 56 7.49 -17.26 0.62
C SER A 56 6.99 -18.63 1.07
N LEU A 57 5.90 -19.13 0.47
CA LEU A 57 5.39 -20.47 0.77
C LEU A 57 6.39 -21.57 0.37
N GLU A 58 7.00 -21.46 -0.80
CA GLU A 58 8.04 -22.38 -1.30
C GLU A 58 9.27 -22.40 -0.38
N ALA A 59 9.71 -21.22 0.08
CA ALA A 59 10.86 -21.09 0.97
C ALA A 59 10.56 -21.49 2.43
N GLY A 60 9.29 -21.48 2.85
CA GLY A 60 8.88 -21.76 4.23
C GLY A 60 9.01 -20.58 5.20
N TYR A 61 9.28 -19.38 4.69
CA TYR A 61 9.36 -18.12 5.44
C TYR A 61 9.09 -16.93 4.49
N TRP A 62 8.81 -15.74 5.03
CA TRP A 62 8.62 -14.52 4.23
C TRP A 62 9.94 -14.11 3.58
N VAL A 63 10.03 -14.24 2.26
CA VAL A 63 11.23 -13.85 1.49
C VAL A 63 11.25 -12.33 1.29
N ASP A 64 12.40 -11.82 0.84
CA ASP A 64 12.58 -10.40 0.52
C ASP A 64 11.50 -9.89 -0.45
N GLU A 65 10.94 -8.72 -0.16
CA GLU A 65 9.83 -8.12 -0.89
C GLU A 65 10.26 -7.45 -2.21
N GLU A 66 11.49 -6.91 -2.24
CA GLU A 66 12.00 -6.05 -3.33
C GLU A 66 11.88 -6.69 -4.74
N PRO A 67 12.20 -7.98 -4.96
CA PRO A 67 12.05 -8.61 -6.27
C PRO A 67 10.61 -8.69 -6.78
N TYR A 68 9.63 -8.49 -5.91
CA TYR A 68 8.20 -8.62 -6.20
C TYR A 68 7.45 -7.29 -6.08
N GLU A 69 8.17 -6.19 -5.78
CA GLU A 69 7.61 -4.84 -5.73
C GLU A 69 7.11 -4.44 -7.12
N LEU A 70 5.88 -3.93 -7.19
CA LEU A 70 5.23 -3.55 -8.46
C LEU A 70 5.67 -2.15 -8.93
N ALA A 71 6.98 -1.90 -8.94
CA ALA A 71 7.56 -0.60 -9.23
C ALA A 71 7.36 -0.16 -10.69
N ASP A 72 7.32 -1.11 -11.64
CA ASP A 72 7.07 -0.80 -13.07
C ASP A 72 5.64 -0.28 -13.31
N ASP A 73 4.66 -0.90 -12.65
CA ASP A 73 3.25 -0.51 -12.76
C ASP A 73 2.92 0.72 -11.90
N PHE A 74 3.61 0.86 -10.76
CA PHE A 74 3.38 1.91 -9.77
C PHE A 74 4.71 2.51 -9.26
N PRO A 75 5.40 3.35 -10.05
CA PRO A 75 6.69 3.92 -9.65
C PRO A 75 6.66 4.67 -8.31
N ALA A 76 5.54 5.33 -8.01
CA ALA A 76 5.34 6.04 -6.75
C ALA A 76 5.32 5.12 -5.51
N ALA A 77 5.03 3.82 -5.67
CA ALA A 77 5.05 2.88 -4.56
C ALA A 77 6.46 2.73 -3.97
N GLN A 78 7.44 2.47 -4.84
CA GLN A 78 8.83 2.33 -4.43
C GLN A 78 9.40 3.63 -3.86
N LEU A 79 9.10 4.77 -4.50
CA LEU A 79 9.53 6.09 -3.99
C LEU A 79 8.99 6.34 -2.58
N SER A 80 7.69 6.19 -2.37
CA SER A 80 7.08 6.45 -1.07
C SER A 80 7.54 5.45 0.00
N ARG A 81 7.79 4.18 -0.37
CA ARG A 81 8.33 3.19 0.55
C ARG A 81 9.77 3.54 0.96
N LEU A 82 10.63 3.93 0.03
CA LEU A 82 11.99 4.36 0.33
C LEU A 82 12.01 5.58 1.25
N GLU A 83 11.13 6.56 1.00
CA GLU A 83 10.91 7.71 1.88
C GLU A 83 10.49 7.28 3.29
N ARG A 84 9.58 6.29 3.40
CA ARG A 84 9.17 5.71 4.68
C ARG A 84 10.33 5.06 5.43
N VAL A 85 11.15 4.27 4.73
CA VAL A 85 12.32 3.62 5.34
C VAL A 85 13.31 4.66 5.87
N SER A 86 13.56 5.73 5.10
CA SER A 86 14.45 6.83 5.49
C SER A 86 13.91 7.64 6.67
N SER A 87 12.60 7.91 6.68
CA SER A 87 11.94 8.76 7.68
C SER A 87 11.53 8.00 8.95
N GLY A 88 11.49 6.66 8.89
CA GLY A 88 11.11 5.80 10.01
C GLY A 88 9.69 6.07 10.53
N PRO A 89 9.48 6.04 11.87
CA PRO A 89 8.15 6.24 12.47
C PRO A 89 7.50 7.60 12.18
N CYS A 90 8.29 8.59 11.78
CA CYS A 90 7.82 9.94 11.47
C CYS A 90 7.39 10.10 10.01
N PHE A 91 7.41 9.03 9.21
CA PHE A 91 6.99 9.09 7.81
C PHE A 91 5.59 9.67 7.67
N ARG A 92 5.49 10.69 6.82
CA ARG A 92 4.24 11.26 6.35
C ARG A 92 4.43 11.65 4.91
N GLN A 93 3.46 11.33 4.06
CA GLN A 93 3.50 11.73 2.67
C GLN A 93 3.11 13.22 2.58
N GLU A 94 3.88 14.01 1.83
CA GLU A 94 3.77 15.47 1.77
C GLU A 94 3.41 15.97 0.36
N LEU A 95 2.94 15.08 -0.52
CA LEU A 95 2.61 15.37 -1.91
C LEU A 95 1.69 16.62 -2.09
N PHE A 96 0.74 16.83 -1.17
CA PHE A 96 -0.19 17.96 -1.21
C PHE A 96 0.07 19.01 -0.12
N LYS A 97 1.20 18.95 0.59
CA LYS A 97 1.49 19.84 1.73
C LYS A 97 1.45 21.33 1.40
N GLU A 98 1.90 21.69 0.20
CA GLU A 98 1.98 23.08 -0.25
C GLU A 98 0.75 23.52 -1.06
N MET A 99 -0.31 22.70 -1.11
CA MET A 99 -1.52 23.01 -1.85
C MET A 99 -2.46 23.87 -1.01
N GLU A 100 -3.22 24.76 -1.67
CA GLU A 100 -4.37 25.42 -1.07
C GLU A 100 -5.48 24.41 -0.73
N PRO A 101 -6.46 24.77 0.13
CA PRO A 101 -7.54 23.87 0.51
C PRO A 101 -8.23 23.21 -0.70
N ILE A 102 -8.25 21.88 -0.71
CA ILE A 102 -8.83 21.08 -1.79
C ILE A 102 -10.31 20.84 -1.49
N PHE A 103 -11.19 21.30 -2.38
CA PHE A 103 -12.61 20.97 -2.32
C PHE A 103 -12.88 19.65 -3.04
N VAL A 104 -13.56 18.72 -2.36
CA VAL A 104 -14.05 17.46 -2.94
C VAL A 104 -15.57 17.50 -3.01
N ALA A 105 -16.12 17.35 -4.23
CA ALA A 105 -17.56 17.33 -4.48
C ALA A 105 -18.27 16.14 -3.81
N GLU A 106 -19.58 16.23 -3.62
CA GLU A 106 -20.40 15.20 -2.95
C GLU A 106 -20.50 13.90 -3.74
N ASP A 107 -20.70 14.00 -5.06
CA ASP A 107 -20.96 12.85 -5.94
C ASP A 107 -19.72 12.45 -6.75
N THR A 108 -18.67 11.99 -6.07
CA THR A 108 -17.44 11.53 -6.73
C THR A 108 -17.37 10.02 -6.88
N SER A 109 -16.57 9.56 -7.85
CA SER A 109 -16.10 8.18 -7.95
C SER A 109 -14.56 8.20 -8.01
N PRO A 110 -13.84 7.64 -7.00
CA PRO A 110 -14.34 6.92 -5.83
C PRO A 110 -15.11 7.81 -4.82
N PRO A 111 -15.80 7.21 -3.81
CA PRO A 111 -16.57 7.95 -2.81
C PRO A 111 -15.81 9.09 -2.16
N ARG A 112 -16.52 10.18 -1.84
CA ARG A 112 -15.94 11.42 -1.35
C ARG A 112 -15.05 11.24 -0.12
N ASP A 113 -15.50 10.44 0.84
CA ASP A 113 -14.77 10.14 2.07
C ASP A 113 -13.45 9.42 1.79
N GLU A 114 -13.45 8.50 0.83
CA GLU A 114 -12.25 7.79 0.37
C GLU A 114 -11.25 8.74 -0.31
N LEU A 115 -11.72 9.70 -1.11
CA LEU A 115 -10.88 10.74 -1.70
C LEU A 115 -10.29 11.69 -0.65
N ILE A 116 -11.13 12.19 0.27
CA ILE A 116 -10.67 13.05 1.37
C ILE A 116 -9.60 12.33 2.18
N HIS A 117 -9.83 11.05 2.51
CA HIS A 117 -8.87 10.27 3.25
C HIS A 117 -7.51 10.16 2.53
N LEU A 118 -7.51 9.89 1.22
CA LEU A 118 -6.28 9.83 0.43
C LEU A 118 -5.56 11.17 0.37
N ILE A 119 -6.29 12.27 0.15
CA ILE A 119 -5.71 13.63 0.14
C ILE A 119 -5.03 13.93 1.48
N THR A 120 -5.71 13.64 2.60
CA THR A 120 -5.19 13.86 3.95
C THR A 120 -3.97 12.97 4.25
N LEU A 121 -3.95 11.71 3.81
CA LEU A 121 -2.77 10.84 3.93
C LEU A 121 -1.55 11.42 3.20
N CYS A 122 -1.79 12.12 2.10
CA CYS A 122 -0.80 12.77 1.25
C CYS A 122 -0.49 14.22 1.65
N GLY A 123 -0.95 14.68 2.82
CA GLY A 123 -0.58 15.98 3.39
C GLY A 123 -1.44 17.16 2.94
N GLY A 124 -2.57 16.93 2.26
CA GLY A 124 -3.53 17.97 1.87
C GLY A 124 -4.77 18.05 2.76
#